data_AF-A0A6G3XKU4-F1
#
_entry.id   AF-A0A6G3XKU4-F1
#
_cell.length_a   1.000
_cell.length_b   1.000
_cell.length_c   1.000
_cell.angle_alpha   90.00
_cell.angle_beta   90.00
_cell.angle_gamma   90.00
#
_symmetry.space_group_name_H-M   'P 1'
#
loop_
_entity.id
_entity.type
_entity.pdbx_description
1 polymer ?
#
loop_
_entity_poly.entity_id
_entity_poly.type
_entity_poly.pdbx_seq_one_letter_code
_entity_poly.pdbx_strand_id
1 'polypeptide(L)' 'KGGVIMDVVDAEQAKIAEDAGAVAVMALERVPADIRKDGGVARMSDPNMIEEIIGAVSIPVMAKSRIGH' A
#
# COMPACT_ATOMS: atom_id res chain seq x y z
N LYS A 1 10.79 2.60 14.57
CA LYS A 1 11.31 3.98 14.33
C LYS A 1 12.68 3.86 13.69
N GLY A 2 12.96 4.59 12.60
CA GLY A 2 14.24 4.51 11.87
C GLY A 2 14.23 3.67 10.59
N GLY A 3 13.08 3.51 9.92
CA GLY A 3 12.98 2.78 8.65
C GLY A 3 12.02 3.45 7.68
N VAL A 4 11.92 2.86 6.48
CA VAL A 4 11.10 3.37 5.37
C VAL A 4 9.80 2.57 5.27
N ILE A 5 8.70 3.27 4.97
CA ILE A 5 7.41 2.66 4.61
C ILE A 5 7.22 2.90 3.11
N MET A 6 6.94 1.85 2.35
CA MET A 6 6.80 1.93 0.90
C MET A 6 5.34 1.76 0.46
N ASP A 7 4.89 2.62 -0.45
CA ASP A 7 3.60 2.48 -1.13
C ASP A 7 3.71 1.36 -2.18
N VAL A 8 2.76 0.41 -2.18
CA VAL A 8 2.75 -0.75 -3.08
C VAL A 8 1.34 -1.00 -3.63
N VAL A 9 1.24 -1.46 -4.88
CA VAL A 9 -0.04 -1.68 -5.58
C VAL A 9 -0.37 -3.16 -5.86
N ASP A 10 0.52 -4.09 -5.50
CA ASP A 10 0.33 -5.53 -5.69
C ASP A 10 1.24 -6.34 -4.73
N ALA A 11 1.06 -7.65 -4.72
CA ALA A 11 1.84 -8.58 -3.90
C ALA A 11 3.32 -8.68 -4.30
N GLU A 12 3.66 -8.41 -5.56
CA GLU A 12 5.04 -8.47 -6.05
C GLU A 12 5.85 -7.29 -5.52
N GLN A 13 5.31 -6.07 -5.62
CA GLN A 13 5.90 -4.87 -5.05
C GLN A 13 6.02 -4.95 -3.54
N ALA A 14 5.06 -5.57 -2.85
CA ALA A 14 5.14 -5.79 -1.41
C ALA A 14 6.37 -6.63 -1.04
N LYS A 15 6.63 -7.72 -1.75
CA LYS A 15 7.81 -8.57 -1.56
C LYS A 15 9.11 -7.81 -1.86
N ILE A 16 9.15 -7.07 -2.96
CA ILE A 16 10.32 -6.24 -3.30
C ILE A 16 10.60 -5.21 -2.19
N ALA A 17 9.56 -4.59 -1.63
CA ALA A 17 9.70 -3.63 -0.54
C ALA A 17 10.25 -4.29 0.73
N GLU A 18 9.76 -5.47 1.09
CA GLU A 18 10.27 -6.26 2.21
C GLU A 18 11.75 -6.63 2.01
N ASP A 19 12.10 -7.16 0.84
CA ASP A 19 13.47 -7.53 0.48
C ASP A 19 14.43 -6.32 0.47
N ALA A 20 13.92 -5.14 0.11
CA ALA A 20 14.66 -3.87 0.16
C ALA A 20 14.84 -3.32 1.58
N GLY A 21 14.29 -3.97 2.61
CA GLY A 21 14.41 -3.57 4.01
C GLY A 21 13.39 -2.52 4.46
N ALA A 22 12.24 -2.44 3.80
CA ALA A 22 11.13 -1.64 4.30
C ALA A 22 10.66 -2.17 5.68
N VAL A 23 10.34 -1.26 6.60
CA VAL A 23 9.84 -1.63 7.94
C VAL A 23 8.33 -1.89 7.92
N ALA A 24 7.63 -1.38 6.91
CA ALA A 24 6.22 -1.64 6.64
C ALA A 24 5.90 -1.30 5.19
N VAL A 25 4.75 -1.76 4.71
CA VAL A 25 4.19 -1.37 3.40
C VAL A 25 2.85 -0.66 3.57
N MET A 26 2.53 0.20 2.63
CA MET A 26 1.24 0.88 2.50
C MET A 26 0.54 0.35 1.25
N ALA A 27 -0.54 -0.40 1.42
CA ALA A 27 -1.35 -0.96 0.35
C ALA A 27 -2.32 0.09 -0.20
N LEU A 28 -2.29 0.29 -1.51
CA LEU A 28 -3.24 1.13 -2.23
C LEU A 28 -3.33 0.73 -3.71
N GLU A 29 -4.51 0.83 -4.31
CA GLU A 29 -4.75 0.48 -5.72
C GLU A 29 -3.94 1.32 -6.73
N ARG A 30 -3.59 2.55 -6.35
CA ARG A 30 -2.92 3.52 -7.22
C ARG A 30 -2.00 4.39 -6.39
N VAL A 31 -0.78 4.60 -6.86
CA VAL A 31 0.17 5.50 -6.19
C VAL A 31 -0.32 6.95 -6.25
N PRO A 32 0.10 7.83 -5.31
CA PRO A 32 -0.39 9.21 -5.26
C PRO A 32 -0.14 10.02 -6.54
N ALA A 33 0.90 9.70 -7.30
CA ALA A 33 1.19 10.31 -8.59
C ALA A 33 0.08 10.03 -9.61
N ASP A 34 -0.38 8.79 -9.69
CA ASP A 34 -1.44 8.36 -10.60
C ASP A 34 -2.78 8.93 -10.18
N ILE A 35 -3.09 8.92 -8.88
CA ILE A 35 -4.32 9.55 -8.35
C ILE A 35 -4.41 11.02 -8.76
N ARG A 36 -3.29 11.76 -8.70
CA ARG A 36 -3.25 13.18 -9.12
C ARG A 36 -3.42 13.35 -10.63
N LYS A 37 -2.87 12.43 -11.42
CA LYS A 37 -2.94 12.46 -12.88
C LYS A 37 -4.35 12.13 -13.39
N ASP A 38 -4.97 11.10 -12.84
CA ASP A 38 -6.30 10.63 -13.25
C ASP A 38 -7.41 11.55 -12.74
N GLY A 39 -7.19 12.17 -11.58
CA GLY A 39 -8.20 12.95 -10.87
C GLY A 39 -9.34 12.08 -10.33
N GLY A 40 -10.46 12.72 -9.98
CA GLY A 40 -11.65 12.04 -9.46
C GLY A 40 -11.60 11.73 -7.95
N VAL A 41 -12.47 10.82 -7.52
CA VAL A 41 -12.64 10.49 -6.08
C VAL A 41 -11.86 9.21 -5.75
N ALA A 42 -10.77 9.35 -5.01
CA ALA A 42 -10.05 8.22 -4.44
C ALA A 42 -10.71 7.75 -3.13
N ARG A 43 -10.94 6.44 -3.00
CA ARG A 43 -11.50 5.79 -1.81
C ARG A 43 -10.46 4.80 -1.23
N MET A 44 -10.85 4.10 -0.16
CA MET A 44 -10.10 2.95 0.32
C MET A 44 -10.04 1.88 -0.77
N SER A 45 -8.93 1.15 -0.83
CA SER A 45 -8.74 0.02 -1.73
C SER A 45 -9.59 -1.18 -1.35
N ASP A 46 -9.86 -2.05 -2.33
CA ASP A 46 -10.59 -3.29 -2.10
C ASP A 46 -9.93 -4.12 -0.97
N PRO A 47 -10.69 -4.54 0.06
CA PRO A 47 -10.16 -5.37 1.14
C PRO A 47 -9.48 -6.66 0.65
N ASN A 48 -9.95 -7.28 -0.44
CA ASN A 48 -9.34 -8.50 -0.96
C ASN A 48 -7.91 -8.26 -1.45
N MET A 49 -7.66 -7.11 -2.08
CA MET A 49 -6.31 -6.71 -2.50
C MET A 49 -5.40 -6.49 -1.28
N ILE A 50 -5.93 -5.89 -0.22
CA ILE A 50 -5.17 -5.65 1.01
C ILE A 50 -4.84 -7.00 1.68
N GLU A 51 -5.79 -7.93 1.72
CA GLU A 51 -5.60 -9.30 2.25
C GLU A 51 -4.54 -10.07 1.45
N GLU A 52 -4.51 -9.92 0.13
CA GLU A 52 -3.48 -10.51 -0.73
C GLU A 52 -2.08 -9.99 -0.37
N ILE A 53 -1.94 -8.67 -0.17
CA ILE A 53 -0.67 -8.05 0.24
C ILE A 53 -0.28 -8.51 1.65
N ILE A 54 -1.23 -8.60 2.59
CA ILE A 54 -0.99 -9.14 3.93
C ILE A 54 -0.47 -10.57 3.86
N GLY A 55 -1.02 -11.41 2.98
CA GLY A 55 -0.56 -12.78 2.79
C GLY A 55 0.80 -12.90 2.08
N ALA A 56 1.26 -11.83 1.42
CA ALA A 56 2.48 -11.84 0.62
C ALA A 56 3.76 -11.52 1.41
N VAL A 57 3.65 -10.82 2.54
CA VAL A 57 4.80 -10.30 3.33
C VAL A 57 4.66 -10.59 4.82
N SER A 58 5.78 -10.53 5.55
CA SER A 58 5.80 -10.69 7.02
C SER A 58 5.87 -9.38 7.80
N ILE A 59 6.21 -8.28 7.12
CA ILE A 59 6.23 -6.92 7.69
C ILE A 59 4.82 -6.31 7.83
N PRO A 60 4.62 -5.35 8.74
CA PRO A 60 3.33 -4.67 8.91
C PRO A 60 2.78 -4.06 7.61
N VAL A 61 1.48 -4.26 7.38
CA VAL A 61 0.74 -3.67 6.26
C VAL A 61 -0.19 -2.56 6.78
N MET A 62 -0.13 -1.40 6.13
CA MET A 62 -1.00 -0.25 6.37
C MET A 62 -1.92 -0.05 5.16
N ALA A 63 -3.06 0.62 5.35
CA ALA A 63 -3.98 0.99 4.28
C ALA A 63 -4.54 2.40 4.51
N LYS A 64 -5.04 3.05 3.45
CA LYS A 64 -5.60 4.41 3.52
C LYS A 64 -7.13 4.39 3.64
N SER A 65 -7.67 5.20 4.55
CA SER A 65 -9.08 5.61 4.54
C SER A 65 -9.19 7.12 4.24
N ARG A 66 -10.40 7.57 3.89
CA ARG A 66 -10.70 8.99 3.70
C ARG A 66 -10.84 9.68 5.06
N ILE A 67 -10.59 10.99 5.09
CA ILE A 67 -10.75 11.79 6.31
C ILE A 67 -12.24 11.76 6.71
N GLY A 68 -12.51 11.30 7.94
CA GLY A 68 -13.86 11.22 8.50
C GLY A 68 -14.71 10.03 8.01
N HIS A 69 -14.09 9.05 7.34
CA HIS A 69 -14.74 7.83 6.89
C HIS A 69 -14.21 6.58 7.62
#